data_AF-A0A7Y3M1B6-F1
#
_entry.id   AF-A0A7Y3M1B6-F1
#
_cell.length_a   1.000
_cell.length_b   1.000
_cell.length_c   1.000
_cell.angle_alpha   90.00
_cell.angle_beta   90.00
_cell.angle_gamma   90.00
#
_symmetry.space_group_name_H-M   'P 1'
#
loop_
_entity.id
_entity.type
_entity.pdbx_description
1 polymer ?
#
loop_
_entity_poly.entity_id
_entity_poly.type
_entity_poly.pdbx_seq_one_letter_code
_entity_poly.pdbx_strand_id
1 'polypeptide(L)'
;MLKALAEAGGKAIGGARFSLTSVLPGVVMVTIIAAVERAGLYHLGSPPDFSAMAPKSGDTAVVVLFIFFAFVVGVLLRPFEVAIIQLLEGYWARPAPLALLRGAAVERHRRRRDRAQLVVQHAKSTEAAERAASSGNPPPSGSVPLHELAARDRSRARLRRSAERARGVRAGYPTEIRPDTRAKKRDRQGELMPTSLGNMLLRAERFAGDRYGLDMMRVYPRIYPFVAPRLENAVTQQLSLISATASLAVSLGLTALATSPLFLRWDVWSLLPLAPAILALLAYRGAVAASAFHGTLLATVFDVHRFDLLRAFHYKLPESADDLVGMNEVVSAYLARDKVRFDKELGDLSMAHPLTSEDVLQRANGNDPTQP
;
A
#
# COMPACT_ATOMS: atom_id res chain seq x y z
N MET A 1 -12.05 9.96 33.07
CA MET A 1 -12.30 8.51 33.17
C MET A 1 -12.08 7.76 31.86
N LEU A 2 -12.78 8.07 30.76
CA LEU A 2 -12.59 7.39 29.45
C LEU A 2 -11.14 7.39 28.92
N LYS A 3 -10.42 8.50 29.09
CA LYS A 3 -9.01 8.63 28.66
C LYS A 3 -8.06 7.72 29.47
N ALA A 4 -8.28 7.64 30.78
CA ALA A 4 -7.51 6.77 31.68
C ALA A 4 -7.84 5.29 31.47
N LEU A 5 -9.09 4.95 31.13
CA LEU A 5 -9.50 3.59 30.77
C LEU A 5 -8.89 3.15 29.43
N ALA A 6 -8.82 4.07 28.45
CA ALA A 6 -8.17 3.84 27.17
C ALA A 6 -6.64 3.66 27.31
N GLU A 7 -5.98 4.46 28.17
CA GLU A 7 -4.55 4.34 28.47
C GLU A 7 -4.23 3.07 29.27
N ALA A 8 -5.07 2.70 30.25
CA ALA A 8 -4.89 1.48 31.04
C ALA A 8 -5.14 0.21 30.20
N GLY A 9 -6.18 0.20 29.35
CA GLY A 9 -6.44 -0.90 28.42
C GLY A 9 -5.36 -1.06 27.35
N GLY A 10 -4.81 0.05 26.84
CA GLY A 10 -3.71 0.03 25.87
C GLY A 10 -2.40 -0.54 26.43
N LYS A 11 -2.07 -0.27 27.70
CA LYS A 11 -0.89 -0.83 28.36
C LYS A 11 -1.05 -2.31 28.75
N ALA A 12 -2.23 -2.72 29.22
CA ALA A 12 -2.46 -4.08 29.71
C ALA A 12 -2.60 -5.15 28.61
N ILE A 13 -2.95 -4.76 27.37
CA ILE A 13 -3.32 -5.71 26.29
C ILE A 13 -2.30 -5.73 25.12
N GLY A 14 -1.24 -4.92 25.12
CA GLY A 14 -0.16 -5.09 24.11
C GLY A 14 0.73 -3.89 23.75
N GLY A 15 0.77 -2.82 24.55
CA GLY A 15 1.64 -1.67 24.29
C GLY A 15 1.30 -0.93 22.99
N ALA A 16 2.27 -0.23 22.38
CA ALA A 16 2.10 0.60 21.17
C ALA A 16 1.46 -0.12 19.95
N ARG A 17 1.30 -1.45 20.02
CA ARG A 17 0.63 -2.29 19.02
C ARG A 17 -0.89 -2.42 19.27
N PHE A 18 -1.40 -1.97 20.41
CA PHE A 18 -2.83 -1.84 20.68
C PHE A 18 -3.37 -0.52 20.11
N SER A 19 -3.38 -0.40 18.78
CA SER A 19 -4.04 0.72 18.15
C SER A 19 -5.56 0.52 18.16
N LEU A 20 -6.31 1.49 18.69
CA LEU A 20 -7.77 1.51 18.61
C LEU A 20 -8.28 1.35 17.16
N THR A 21 -7.45 1.72 16.17
CA THR A 21 -7.77 1.62 14.74
C THR A 21 -7.94 0.18 14.24
N SER A 22 -7.37 -0.81 14.93
CA SER A 22 -7.50 -2.24 14.58
C SER A 22 -8.82 -2.87 15.03
N VAL A 23 -9.36 -2.43 16.17
CA VAL A 23 -10.58 -2.98 16.77
C VAL A 23 -11.83 -2.32 16.17
N LEU A 24 -11.70 -1.07 15.75
CA LEU A 24 -12.79 -0.25 15.23
C LEU A 24 -13.57 -0.91 14.07
N PRO A 25 -12.93 -1.49 13.03
CA PRO A 25 -13.65 -2.16 11.95
C PRO A 25 -14.60 -3.26 12.44
N GLY A 26 -14.15 -4.13 13.35
CA GLY A 26 -14.97 -5.22 13.89
C GLY A 26 -16.15 -4.69 14.71
N VAL A 27 -15.90 -3.71 15.57
CA VAL A 27 -16.95 -3.06 16.38
C VAL A 27 -18.00 -2.40 15.48
N VAL A 28 -17.59 -1.68 14.44
CA VAL A 28 -18.50 -1.03 13.49
C VAL A 28 -19.40 -2.07 12.79
N MET A 29 -18.83 -3.17 12.28
CA MET A 29 -19.61 -4.22 11.63
C MET A 29 -20.62 -4.86 12.60
N VAL A 30 -20.19 -5.25 13.79
CA VAL A 30 -21.09 -5.84 14.80
C VAL A 30 -22.21 -4.86 15.17
N THR A 31 -21.89 -3.57 15.31
CA THR A 31 -22.86 -2.52 15.64
C THR A 31 -23.88 -2.30 14.54
N ILE A 32 -23.46 -2.24 13.28
CA ILE A 32 -24.39 -2.08 12.16
C ILE A 32 -25.29 -3.30 12.05
N ILE A 33 -24.73 -4.52 12.09
CA ILE A 33 -25.52 -5.75 11.97
C ILE A 33 -26.52 -5.86 13.13
N ALA A 34 -26.09 -5.60 14.37
CA ALA A 34 -26.99 -5.63 15.53
C ALA A 34 -28.08 -4.56 15.45
N ALA A 35 -27.78 -3.36 14.92
CA ALA A 35 -28.79 -2.32 14.72
C ALA A 35 -29.82 -2.74 13.66
N VAL A 36 -29.38 -3.30 12.53
CA VAL A 36 -30.27 -3.80 11.46
C VAL A 36 -31.19 -4.90 11.99
N GLU A 37 -30.64 -5.85 12.75
CA GLU A 37 -31.40 -6.92 13.39
C GLU A 37 -32.40 -6.37 14.42
N ARG A 38 -31.95 -5.49 15.33
CA ARG A 38 -32.77 -4.98 16.44
C ARG A 38 -33.93 -4.08 15.99
N ALA A 39 -33.78 -3.40 14.86
CA ALA A 39 -34.90 -2.66 14.24
C ALA A 39 -35.80 -3.52 13.36
N GLY A 40 -35.56 -4.83 13.30
CA GLY A 40 -36.41 -5.78 12.58
C GLY A 40 -36.35 -5.64 11.07
N LEU A 41 -35.27 -5.06 10.51
CA LEU A 41 -35.19 -4.79 9.06
C LEU A 41 -35.17 -6.09 8.23
N TYR A 42 -34.78 -7.23 8.80
CA TYR A 42 -34.84 -8.51 8.09
C TYR A 42 -36.27 -9.08 7.97
N HIS A 43 -37.26 -8.53 8.68
CA HIS A 43 -38.66 -8.91 8.51
C HIS A 43 -39.26 -8.22 7.27
N LEU A 44 -39.13 -8.87 6.11
CA LEU A 44 -39.41 -8.34 4.75
C LEU A 44 -40.86 -7.86 4.48
N GLY A 45 -41.76 -7.87 5.47
CA GLY A 45 -43.15 -7.41 5.33
C GLY A 45 -43.64 -6.49 6.45
N SER A 46 -42.77 -6.12 7.39
CA SER A 46 -43.13 -5.27 8.53
C SER A 46 -42.41 -3.93 8.47
N PRO A 47 -43.05 -2.83 8.92
CA PRO A 47 -42.34 -1.57 9.09
C PRO A 47 -41.23 -1.73 10.14
N PRO A 48 -40.06 -1.10 9.94
CA PRO A 48 -38.97 -1.18 10.91
C PRO A 48 -39.36 -0.51 12.23
N ASP A 49 -38.96 -1.12 13.34
CA ASP A 49 -39.21 -0.59 14.68
C ASP A 49 -37.92 0.01 15.28
N PHE A 50 -37.74 1.32 15.09
CA PHE A 50 -36.60 2.03 15.67
C PHE A 50 -36.74 2.26 17.18
N SER A 51 -37.93 2.13 17.75
CA SER A 51 -38.12 2.27 19.20
C SER A 51 -37.43 1.13 19.96
N ALA A 52 -37.31 -0.04 19.32
CA ALA A 52 -36.58 -1.18 19.84
C ALA A 52 -35.08 -0.92 19.95
N MET A 53 -34.49 0.03 19.19
CA MET A 53 -33.06 0.34 19.26
C MET A 53 -32.64 1.02 20.56
N ALA A 54 -33.54 1.79 21.17
CA ALA A 54 -33.23 2.49 22.42
C ALA A 54 -33.15 1.49 23.59
N PRO A 55 -32.10 1.55 24.43
CA PRO A 55 -32.04 0.72 25.63
C PRO A 55 -33.15 1.12 26.58
N LYS A 56 -33.89 0.13 27.10
CA LYS A 56 -34.94 0.36 28.11
C LYS A 56 -34.32 0.48 29.50
N SER A 57 -35.03 1.08 30.45
CA SER A 57 -34.61 1.11 31.85
C SER A 57 -34.47 -0.32 32.38
N GLY A 58 -33.23 -0.78 32.59
CA GLY A 58 -32.91 -2.17 32.94
C GLY A 58 -31.93 -2.86 31.98
N ASP A 59 -31.75 -2.33 30.76
CA ASP A 59 -30.88 -2.92 29.73
C ASP A 59 -29.38 -2.65 29.92
N THR A 60 -28.97 -2.03 31.03
CA THR A 60 -27.56 -1.64 31.25
C THR A 60 -26.61 -2.82 31.10
N ALA A 61 -26.97 -4.00 31.63
CA ALA A 61 -26.17 -5.21 31.50
C ALA A 61 -26.05 -5.67 30.03
N VAL A 62 -27.13 -5.58 29.25
CA VAL A 62 -27.16 -5.97 27.83
C VAL A 62 -26.28 -5.04 27.00
N VAL A 63 -26.36 -3.73 27.24
CA VAL A 63 -25.52 -2.73 26.55
C VAL A 63 -24.04 -2.97 26.88
N VAL A 64 -23.70 -3.20 28.15
CA VAL A 64 -22.32 -3.50 28.57
C VAL A 64 -21.82 -4.79 27.93
N LEU A 65 -22.64 -5.85 27.93
CA LEU A 65 -22.30 -7.13 27.31
C LEU A 65 -22.12 -6.99 25.79
N PHE A 66 -22.95 -6.19 25.13
CA PHE A 66 -22.83 -5.89 23.70
C PHE A 66 -21.51 -5.18 23.39
N ILE A 67 -21.17 -4.12 24.14
CA ILE A 67 -19.90 -3.39 23.97
C ILE A 67 -18.72 -4.34 24.19
N PHE A 68 -18.79 -5.16 25.24
CA PHE A 68 -17.77 -6.16 25.53
C PHE A 68 -17.62 -7.17 24.39
N PHE A 69 -18.73 -7.72 23.88
CA PHE A 69 -18.69 -8.69 22.79
C PHE A 69 -18.19 -8.08 21.48
N ALA A 70 -18.66 -6.87 21.13
CA ALA A 70 -18.17 -6.15 19.95
C ALA A 70 -16.66 -5.89 20.04
N PHE A 71 -16.16 -5.53 21.23
CA PHE A 71 -14.73 -5.37 21.49
C PHE A 71 -13.98 -6.71 21.37
N VAL A 72 -14.49 -7.79 21.96
CA VAL A 72 -13.90 -9.14 21.86
C VAL A 72 -13.82 -9.60 20.41
N VAL A 73 -14.89 -9.44 19.62
CA VAL A 73 -14.87 -9.75 18.19
C VAL A 73 -13.81 -8.93 17.46
N GLY A 74 -13.73 -7.62 17.71
CA GLY A 74 -12.70 -6.77 17.12
C GLY A 74 -11.27 -7.20 17.48
N VAL A 75 -11.04 -7.67 18.71
CA VAL A 75 -9.74 -8.22 19.14
C VAL A 75 -9.47 -9.57 18.48
N LEU A 76 -10.46 -10.46 18.41
CA LEU A 76 -10.34 -11.78 17.78
C LEU A 76 -10.10 -11.72 16.27
N LEU A 77 -10.47 -10.62 15.62
CA LEU A 77 -10.18 -10.40 14.20
C LEU A 77 -8.74 -9.97 13.92
N ARG A 78 -7.97 -9.53 14.93
CA ARG A 78 -6.60 -9.05 14.75
C ARG A 78 -5.64 -10.06 14.12
N PRO A 79 -5.58 -11.34 14.56
CA PRO A 79 -4.69 -12.32 13.93
C PRO A 79 -4.96 -12.49 12.43
N PHE A 80 -6.17 -12.17 11.98
CA PHE A 80 -6.59 -12.25 10.58
C PHE A 80 -6.24 -11.00 9.77
N GLU A 81 -5.76 -9.90 10.37
CA GLU A 81 -5.39 -8.68 9.63
C GLU A 81 -4.33 -8.95 8.57
N VAL A 82 -3.31 -9.73 8.90
CA VAL A 82 -2.26 -10.11 7.94
C VAL A 82 -2.86 -10.91 6.78
N ALA A 83 -3.76 -11.84 7.06
CA ALA A 83 -4.44 -12.63 6.03
C ALA A 83 -5.36 -11.75 5.17
N ILE A 84 -6.06 -10.79 5.76
CA ILE A 84 -6.89 -9.80 5.06
C ILE A 84 -6.03 -8.94 4.13
N ILE A 85 -4.89 -8.44 4.61
CA ILE A 85 -3.97 -7.65 3.80
C ILE A 85 -3.43 -8.52 2.66
N GLN A 86 -2.97 -9.74 2.91
CA GLN A 86 -2.48 -10.64 1.87
C GLN A 86 -3.54 -10.98 0.81
N LEU A 87 -4.80 -11.16 1.25
CA LEU A 87 -5.94 -11.36 0.36
C LEU A 87 -6.16 -10.13 -0.54
N LEU A 88 -6.13 -8.93 0.03
CA LEU A 88 -6.29 -7.67 -0.70
C LEU A 88 -5.06 -7.28 -1.52
N GLU A 89 -3.87 -7.75 -1.16
CA GLU A 89 -2.64 -7.60 -1.93
C GLU A 89 -2.65 -8.53 -3.14
N GLY A 90 -3.32 -9.66 -3.04
CA GLY A 90 -3.51 -10.57 -4.16
C GLY A 90 -2.63 -11.82 -4.12
N TYR A 91 -2.18 -12.24 -2.94
CA TYR A 91 -1.53 -13.54 -2.73
C TYR A 91 -2.55 -14.70 -2.83
N TRP A 92 -3.23 -14.78 -3.96
CA TRP A 92 -4.22 -15.83 -4.27
C TRP A 92 -3.52 -17.10 -4.76
N ALA A 93 -2.51 -17.57 -4.03
CA ALA A 93 -1.85 -18.83 -4.31
C ALA A 93 -2.70 -20.00 -3.78
N ARG A 94 -2.70 -21.15 -4.47
CA ARG A 94 -3.40 -22.34 -3.96
C ARG A 94 -2.86 -22.67 -2.55
N PRO A 95 -3.76 -22.96 -1.58
CA PRO A 95 -5.15 -23.39 -1.75
C PRO A 95 -6.23 -22.28 -1.75
N ALA A 96 -5.89 -21.00 -1.93
CA ALA A 96 -6.88 -19.91 -1.87
C ALA A 96 -8.01 -20.04 -2.92
N PRO A 97 -9.28 -19.74 -2.56
CA PRO A 97 -10.43 -19.87 -3.48
C PRO A 97 -10.33 -18.95 -4.70
N LEU A 98 -9.66 -17.80 -4.55
CA LEU A 98 -9.48 -16.83 -5.63
C LEU A 98 -8.34 -17.18 -6.61
N ALA A 99 -7.65 -18.32 -6.42
CA ALA A 99 -6.50 -18.69 -7.25
C ALA A 99 -6.84 -18.81 -8.75
N LEU A 100 -8.04 -19.27 -9.08
CA LEU A 100 -8.52 -19.36 -10.47
C LEU A 100 -8.73 -17.97 -11.11
N LEU A 101 -9.08 -16.98 -10.30
CA LEU A 101 -9.32 -15.61 -10.77
C LEU A 101 -8.03 -14.80 -10.92
N ARG A 102 -6.91 -15.26 -10.36
CA ARG A 102 -5.63 -14.53 -10.39
C ARG A 102 -5.20 -14.21 -11.83
N GLY A 103 -5.27 -15.18 -12.75
CA GLY A 103 -4.87 -14.97 -14.14
C GLY A 103 -5.71 -13.89 -14.84
N ALA A 104 -7.03 -13.97 -14.70
CA ALA A 104 -7.94 -12.98 -15.28
C ALA A 104 -7.79 -11.58 -14.66
N ALA A 105 -7.58 -11.50 -13.34
CA ALA A 105 -7.37 -10.25 -12.64
C ALA A 105 -6.03 -9.58 -13.02
N VAL A 106 -4.95 -10.35 -13.11
CA VAL A 106 -3.64 -9.88 -13.60
C VAL A 106 -3.76 -9.40 -15.05
N GLU A 107 -4.44 -10.14 -15.92
CA GLU A 107 -4.64 -9.74 -17.32
C GLU A 107 -5.46 -8.45 -17.44
N ARG A 108 -6.50 -8.27 -16.61
CA ARG A 108 -7.24 -7.01 -16.53
C ARG A 108 -6.33 -5.84 -16.16
N HIS A 109 -5.44 -6.03 -15.18
CA HIS A 109 -4.48 -5.02 -14.75
C HIS A 109 -3.41 -4.73 -15.82
N ARG A 110 -2.94 -5.78 -16.53
CA ARG A 110 -2.03 -5.65 -17.69
C ARG A 110 -2.65 -4.76 -18.77
N ARG A 111 -3.85 -5.10 -19.25
CA ARG A 111 -4.57 -4.28 -20.25
C ARG A 111 -4.78 -2.85 -19.80
N ARG A 112 -5.11 -2.64 -18.52
CA ARG A 112 -5.31 -1.30 -17.95
C ARG A 112 -4.02 -0.49 -17.91
N ARG A 113 -2.88 -1.11 -17.56
CA ARG A 113 -1.55 -0.49 -17.59
C ARG A 113 -1.14 -0.16 -19.01
N ASP A 114 -1.23 -1.12 -19.93
CA ASP A 114 -0.74 -0.98 -21.30
C ASP A 114 -1.54 0.06 -22.08
N ARG A 115 -2.88 0.07 -21.93
CA ARG A 115 -3.74 1.13 -22.49
C ARG A 115 -3.35 2.50 -21.96
N ALA A 116 -3.03 2.63 -20.67
CA ALA A 116 -2.58 3.89 -20.11
C ALA A 116 -1.21 4.31 -20.67
N GLN A 117 -0.27 3.36 -20.85
CA GLN A 117 1.03 3.63 -21.47
C GLN A 117 0.89 4.14 -22.90
N LEU A 118 0.05 3.49 -23.71
CA LEU A 118 -0.20 3.90 -25.09
C LEU A 118 -0.77 5.31 -25.18
N VAL A 119 -1.74 5.67 -24.32
CA VAL A 119 -2.31 7.02 -24.29
C VAL A 119 -1.24 8.07 -23.92
N VAL A 120 -0.38 7.77 -22.94
CA VAL A 120 0.71 8.67 -22.54
C VAL A 120 1.75 8.83 -23.66
N GLN A 121 2.12 7.73 -24.32
CA GLN A 121 3.06 7.75 -25.44
C GLN A 121 2.49 8.52 -26.64
N HIS A 122 1.24 8.27 -27.00
CA HIS A 122 0.55 8.97 -28.08
C HIS A 122 0.52 10.48 -27.83
N ALA A 123 0.13 10.91 -26.61
CA ALA A 123 0.14 12.32 -26.25
C ALA A 123 1.53 12.96 -26.36
N LYS A 124 2.59 12.26 -25.90
CA LYS A 124 3.97 12.73 -26.03
C LYS A 124 4.41 12.83 -27.49
N SER A 125 4.07 11.86 -28.33
CA SER A 125 4.42 11.88 -29.76
C SER A 125 3.71 13.01 -30.49
N THR A 126 2.44 13.27 -30.18
CA THR A 126 1.69 14.38 -30.77
C THR A 126 2.28 15.73 -30.37
N GLU A 127 2.60 15.91 -29.09
CA GLU A 127 3.26 17.14 -28.62
C GLU A 127 4.64 17.35 -29.24
N ALA A 128 5.42 16.28 -29.43
CA ALA A 128 6.73 16.33 -30.09
C ALA A 128 6.60 16.70 -31.58
N ALA A 129 5.65 16.09 -32.29
CA ALA A 129 5.37 16.40 -33.69
C ALA A 129 4.89 17.84 -33.88
N GLU A 130 4.04 18.35 -32.99
CA GLU A 130 3.62 19.76 -33.00
C GLU A 130 4.79 20.71 -32.75
N ARG A 131 5.67 20.41 -31.79
CA ARG A 131 6.86 21.21 -31.52
C ARG A 131 7.80 21.25 -32.72
N ALA A 132 8.03 20.10 -33.37
CA ALA A 132 8.85 20.01 -34.57
C ALA A 132 8.25 20.79 -35.75
N ALA A 133 6.92 20.74 -35.93
CA ALA A 133 6.22 21.52 -36.95
C ALA A 133 6.33 23.03 -36.71
N SER A 134 6.31 23.48 -35.44
CA SER A 134 6.47 24.88 -35.07
C SER A 134 7.91 25.39 -35.10
N SER A 135 8.91 24.52 -34.96
CA SER A 135 10.33 24.90 -35.02
C SER A 135 10.89 24.95 -36.43
N GLY A 136 10.30 24.22 -37.39
CA GLY A 136 10.84 24.04 -38.73
C GLY A 136 10.20 24.88 -39.84
N ASN A 137 9.00 25.42 -39.64
CA ASN A 137 8.31 26.25 -40.62
C ASN A 137 7.72 27.51 -39.96
N PRO A 138 7.86 28.71 -40.58
CA PRO A 138 7.09 29.86 -40.15
C PRO A 138 5.59 29.51 -40.22
N PRO A 139 4.76 30.00 -39.27
CA PRO A 139 3.33 29.77 -39.33
C PRO A 139 2.82 30.19 -40.72
N PRO A 140 1.91 29.41 -41.34
CA PRO A 140 1.37 29.77 -42.65
C PRO A 140 0.87 31.21 -42.61
N SER A 141 1.27 32.04 -43.58
CA SER A 141 0.97 33.48 -43.61
C SER A 141 -0.51 33.83 -43.83
N GLY A 142 -1.41 32.84 -43.73
CA GLY A 142 -2.85 32.99 -43.84
C GLY A 142 -3.53 33.16 -42.48
N SER A 143 -4.62 33.93 -42.45
CA SER A 143 -5.50 33.99 -41.29
C SER A 143 -6.17 32.63 -41.08
N VAL A 144 -5.75 31.91 -40.02
CA VAL A 144 -6.43 30.68 -39.60
C VAL A 144 -7.79 31.09 -39.03
N PRO A 145 -8.90 30.54 -39.53
CA PRO A 145 -10.22 30.92 -39.03
C PRO A 145 -10.39 30.50 -37.56
N LEU A 146 -11.07 31.34 -36.77
CA LEU A 146 -11.22 31.17 -35.31
C LEU A 146 -11.77 29.77 -34.94
N HIS A 147 -12.66 29.21 -35.75
CA HIS A 147 -13.27 27.90 -35.49
C HIS A 147 -12.26 26.74 -35.59
N GLU A 148 -11.26 26.83 -36.47
CA GLU A 148 -10.17 25.85 -36.57
C GLU A 148 -9.23 25.93 -35.38
N LEU A 149 -8.86 27.15 -34.95
CA LEU A 149 -8.09 27.35 -33.71
C LEU A 149 -8.84 26.80 -32.50
N ALA A 150 -10.13 27.10 -32.37
CA ALA A 150 -10.96 26.58 -31.28
C ALA A 150 -11.14 25.06 -31.33
N ALA A 151 -11.20 24.44 -32.52
CA ALA A 151 -11.22 22.99 -32.67
C ALA A 151 -9.89 22.36 -32.23
N ARG A 152 -8.76 22.96 -32.62
CA ARG A 152 -7.41 22.53 -32.24
C ARG A 152 -7.16 22.65 -30.74
N ASP A 153 -7.61 23.73 -30.10
CA ASP A 153 -7.47 23.89 -28.65
C ASP A 153 -8.34 22.89 -27.88
N ARG A 154 -9.56 22.61 -28.35
CA ARG A 154 -10.42 21.58 -27.77
C ARG A 154 -9.81 20.19 -27.89
N SER A 155 -9.20 19.85 -29.03
CA SER A 155 -8.55 18.54 -29.22
C SER A 155 -7.32 18.40 -28.31
N ARG A 156 -6.49 19.44 -28.20
CA ARG A 156 -5.35 19.52 -27.27
C ARG A 156 -5.80 19.38 -25.82
N ALA A 157 -6.84 20.09 -25.39
CA ALA A 157 -7.37 20.00 -24.03
C ALA A 157 -7.96 18.62 -23.73
N ARG A 158 -8.56 17.93 -24.72
CA ARG A 158 -9.02 16.53 -24.57
C ARG A 158 -7.85 15.56 -24.43
N LEU A 159 -6.81 15.72 -25.25
CA LEU A 159 -5.60 14.89 -25.22
C LEU A 159 -4.81 15.07 -23.91
N ARG A 160 -4.66 16.30 -23.44
CA ARG A 160 -4.02 16.59 -22.14
C ARG A 160 -4.77 15.92 -20.98
N ARG A 161 -6.10 16.08 -20.92
CA ARG A 161 -6.93 15.43 -19.88
C ARG A 161 -6.89 13.91 -19.96
N SER A 162 -6.89 13.32 -21.16
CA SER A 162 -6.77 11.87 -21.30
C SER A 162 -5.39 11.37 -20.89
N ALA A 163 -4.33 12.09 -21.24
CA ALA A 163 -2.96 11.80 -20.84
C ALA A 163 -2.75 11.93 -19.33
N GLU A 164 -3.30 12.95 -18.68
CA GLU A 164 -3.25 13.12 -17.22
C GLU A 164 -3.93 11.97 -16.49
N ARG A 165 -5.14 11.58 -16.91
CA ARG A 165 -5.83 10.41 -16.37
C ARG A 165 -5.02 9.14 -16.58
N ALA A 166 -4.42 8.97 -17.76
CA ALA A 166 -3.58 7.82 -18.08
C ALA A 166 -2.29 7.79 -17.24
N ARG A 167 -1.66 8.95 -16.97
CA ARG A 167 -0.52 9.07 -16.04
C ARG A 167 -0.92 8.64 -14.64
N GLY A 168 -2.08 9.07 -14.15
CA GLY A 168 -2.61 8.65 -12.85
C GLY A 168 -2.84 7.14 -12.77
N VAL A 169 -3.41 6.54 -13.82
CA VAL A 169 -3.54 5.07 -13.90
C VAL A 169 -2.18 4.39 -13.94
N ARG A 170 -1.23 4.88 -14.74
CA ARG A 170 0.11 4.29 -14.89
C ARG A 170 0.91 4.35 -13.59
N ALA A 171 0.76 5.42 -12.81
CA ALA A 171 1.38 5.59 -11.51
C ALA A 171 0.93 4.53 -10.49
N GLY A 172 -0.20 3.87 -10.71
CA GLY A 172 -0.66 2.76 -9.86
C GLY A 172 0.03 1.41 -10.11
N TYR A 173 0.96 1.32 -11.05
CA TYR A 173 1.58 0.06 -11.47
C TYR A 173 3.10 0.07 -11.35
N PRO A 174 3.72 -1.09 -11.09
CA PRO A 174 5.17 -1.23 -11.10
C PRO A 174 5.76 -0.79 -12.44
N THR A 175 6.93 -0.17 -12.37
CA THR A 175 7.81 0.10 -13.51
C THR A 175 9.08 -0.67 -13.23
N GLU A 176 9.40 -1.67 -14.05
CA GLU A 176 10.75 -2.25 -14.00
C GLU A 176 11.74 -1.12 -14.34
N ILE A 177 12.52 -0.71 -13.36
CA ILE A 177 13.64 0.22 -13.56
C ILE A 177 14.83 -0.56 -14.14
N ARG A 178 14.98 -1.82 -13.73
CA ARG A 178 15.98 -2.76 -14.22
C ARG A 178 15.34 -4.10 -14.58
N PRO A 179 15.73 -4.74 -15.69
CA PRO A 179 15.32 -6.11 -16.00
C PRO A 179 15.90 -7.05 -14.95
N ASP A 180 15.04 -7.78 -14.23
CA ASP A 180 15.46 -8.81 -13.28
C ASP A 180 16.10 -9.98 -14.07
N THR A 181 17.41 -9.96 -14.20
CA THR A 181 18.20 -10.98 -14.91
C THR A 181 18.08 -12.37 -14.28
N ARG A 182 17.60 -12.46 -13.02
CA ARG A 182 17.45 -13.73 -12.28
C ARG A 182 16.10 -14.39 -12.51
N ALA A 183 15.08 -13.65 -12.94
CA ALA A 183 13.74 -14.17 -13.10
C ALA A 183 13.40 -14.56 -14.56
N LYS A 184 14.03 -15.62 -15.07
CA LYS A 184 13.76 -16.22 -16.41
C LYS A 184 12.27 -16.54 -16.72
N LYS A 185 11.37 -16.49 -15.73
CA LYS A 185 9.93 -16.81 -15.84
C LYS A 185 8.97 -15.62 -15.64
N ARG A 186 9.47 -14.39 -15.45
CA ARG A 186 8.59 -13.21 -15.24
C ARG A 186 8.22 -12.53 -16.56
N ASP A 187 7.05 -11.87 -16.56
CA ASP A 187 6.61 -11.01 -17.66
C ASP A 187 7.68 -9.94 -17.91
N ARG A 188 8.17 -9.82 -19.15
CA ARG A 188 9.23 -8.87 -19.55
C ARG A 188 8.89 -7.40 -19.31
N GLN A 189 7.65 -7.09 -18.96
CA GLN A 189 7.16 -5.73 -18.73
C GLN A 189 6.91 -5.41 -17.25
N GLY A 190 7.22 -6.32 -16.32
CA GLY A 190 6.91 -6.17 -14.90
C GLY A 190 5.99 -7.24 -14.36
N GLU A 191 6.35 -7.77 -13.20
CA GLU A 191 5.44 -8.55 -12.36
C GLU A 191 4.23 -7.69 -11.97
N LEU A 192 3.04 -8.28 -12.05
CA LEU A 192 1.77 -7.63 -11.73
C LEU A 192 1.01 -8.47 -10.71
N MET A 193 0.32 -7.77 -9.81
CA MET A 193 -0.58 -8.36 -8.82
C MET A 193 -2.04 -8.29 -9.31
N PRO A 194 -2.93 -9.15 -8.82
CA PRO A 194 -4.33 -9.16 -9.25
C PRO A 194 -5.17 -8.01 -8.67
N THR A 195 -4.62 -7.20 -7.76
CA THR A 195 -5.33 -6.09 -7.11
C THR A 195 -4.60 -4.76 -7.26
N SER A 196 -5.33 -3.65 -7.14
CA SER A 196 -4.73 -2.30 -7.13
C SER A 196 -3.83 -2.07 -5.91
N LEU A 197 -4.19 -2.60 -4.73
CA LEU A 197 -3.37 -2.47 -3.52
C LEU A 197 -2.04 -3.20 -3.70
N GLY A 198 -2.06 -4.44 -4.18
CA GLY A 198 -0.84 -5.20 -4.44
C GLY A 198 0.03 -4.62 -5.53
N ASN A 199 -0.56 -4.10 -6.61
CA ASN A 199 0.22 -3.42 -7.64
C ASN A 199 0.92 -2.15 -7.11
N MET A 200 0.29 -1.42 -6.18
CA MET A 200 0.90 -0.26 -5.55
C MET A 200 2.00 -0.64 -4.55
N LEU A 201 1.79 -1.66 -3.72
CA LEU A 201 2.79 -2.18 -2.79
C LEU A 201 4.00 -2.77 -3.54
N LEU A 202 3.75 -3.58 -4.58
CA LEU A 202 4.80 -4.11 -5.44
C LEU A 202 5.56 -2.98 -6.16
N ARG A 203 4.87 -1.91 -6.58
CA ARG A 203 5.52 -0.71 -7.13
C ARG A 203 6.44 -0.07 -6.09
N ALA A 204 5.97 0.09 -4.85
CA ALA A 204 6.76 0.66 -3.76
C ALA A 204 8.03 -0.15 -3.49
N GLU A 205 7.90 -1.48 -3.43
CA GLU A 205 9.01 -2.41 -3.21
C GLU A 205 10.08 -2.28 -4.30
N ARG A 206 9.65 -2.35 -5.57
CA ARG A 206 10.54 -2.20 -6.74
C ARG A 206 11.19 -0.83 -6.78
N PHE A 207 10.40 0.22 -6.59
CA PHE A 207 10.88 1.59 -6.75
C PHE A 207 11.91 1.97 -5.67
N ALA A 208 11.76 1.50 -4.43
CA ALA A 208 12.62 1.90 -3.33
C ALA A 208 14.07 1.39 -3.49
N GLY A 209 14.25 0.11 -3.81
CA GLY A 209 15.57 -0.52 -3.88
C GLY A 209 16.20 -0.58 -5.26
N ASP A 210 15.40 -0.85 -6.31
CA ASP A 210 15.93 -1.20 -7.64
C ASP A 210 16.74 -0.05 -8.27
N ARG A 211 16.43 1.20 -7.93
CA ARG A 211 17.18 2.39 -8.41
C ARG A 211 18.66 2.32 -8.03
N TYR A 212 18.98 1.71 -6.89
CA TYR A 212 20.33 1.60 -6.34
C TYR A 212 20.92 0.19 -6.45
N GLY A 213 20.22 -0.76 -7.09
CA GLY A 213 20.65 -2.18 -7.13
C GLY A 213 20.51 -2.90 -5.81
N LEU A 214 19.72 -2.34 -4.88
CA LEU A 214 19.48 -2.93 -3.59
C LEU A 214 18.18 -3.75 -3.65
N ASP A 215 18.27 -5.05 -3.36
CA ASP A 215 17.09 -5.89 -3.22
C ASP A 215 16.42 -5.58 -1.88
N MET A 216 15.31 -4.83 -1.93
CA MET A 216 14.65 -4.32 -0.73
C MET A 216 14.37 -5.42 0.30
N MET A 217 13.84 -6.58 -0.14
CA MET A 217 13.43 -7.66 0.77
C MET A 217 14.60 -8.26 1.54
N ARG A 218 15.81 -8.17 0.98
CA ARG A 218 17.05 -8.69 1.59
C ARG A 218 17.76 -7.63 2.42
N VAL A 219 17.76 -6.40 1.94
CA VAL A 219 18.56 -5.30 2.47
C VAL A 219 17.85 -4.57 3.61
N TYR A 220 16.53 -4.36 3.50
CA TYR A 220 15.77 -3.55 4.46
C TYR A 220 15.93 -3.98 5.92
N PRO A 221 15.91 -5.28 6.30
CA PRO A 221 16.09 -5.68 7.70
C PRO A 221 17.47 -5.33 8.29
N ARG A 222 18.47 -5.08 7.45
CA ARG A 222 19.83 -4.69 7.88
C ARG A 222 20.00 -3.18 7.96
N ILE A 223 19.23 -2.43 7.16
CA ILE A 223 19.18 -0.97 7.21
C ILE A 223 18.26 -0.48 8.34
N TYR A 224 17.17 -1.20 8.61
CA TYR A 224 16.11 -0.81 9.56
C TYR A 224 16.63 -0.30 10.92
N PRO A 225 17.61 -0.94 11.58
CA PRO A 225 18.13 -0.45 12.87
C PRO A 225 18.78 0.94 12.83
N PHE A 226 19.19 1.40 11.65
CA PHE A 226 19.86 2.68 11.43
C PHE A 226 18.93 3.77 10.90
N VAL A 227 17.65 3.44 10.69
CA VAL A 227 16.65 4.40 10.22
C VAL A 227 16.34 5.39 11.32
N ALA A 228 16.41 6.69 11.02
CA ALA A 228 16.13 7.73 12.00
C ALA A 228 14.71 7.57 12.61
N PRO A 229 14.52 7.77 13.93
CA PRO A 229 13.23 7.52 14.60
C PRO A 229 12.05 8.26 13.98
N ARG A 230 12.27 9.48 13.46
CA ARG A 230 11.22 10.26 12.77
C ARG A 230 10.73 9.56 11.50
N LEU A 231 11.63 8.98 10.72
CA LEU A 231 11.29 8.27 9.48
C LEU A 231 10.70 6.89 9.78
N GLU A 232 11.23 6.18 10.78
CA GLU A 232 10.66 4.93 11.27
C GLU A 232 9.21 5.12 11.72
N ASN A 233 8.94 6.14 12.53
CA ASN A 233 7.59 6.48 12.99
C ASN A 233 6.66 6.81 11.81
N ALA A 234 7.13 7.54 10.80
CA ALA A 234 6.33 7.83 9.61
C ALA A 234 6.00 6.55 8.81
N VAL A 235 6.97 5.65 8.63
CA VAL A 235 6.81 4.37 7.92
C VAL A 235 5.82 3.47 8.66
N THR A 236 6.00 3.29 9.96
CA THR A 236 5.15 2.44 10.81
C THR A 236 3.73 2.99 10.92
N GLN A 237 3.56 4.31 11.09
CA GLN A 237 2.26 4.96 11.07
C GLN A 237 1.54 4.72 9.75
N GLN A 238 2.25 4.82 8.62
CA GLN A 238 1.65 4.59 7.31
C GLN A 238 1.23 3.13 7.10
N LEU A 239 2.02 2.16 7.57
CA LEU A 239 1.63 0.74 7.58
C LEU A 239 0.38 0.51 8.43
N SER A 240 0.27 1.15 9.59
CA SER A 240 -0.92 1.06 10.44
C SER A 240 -2.17 1.62 9.75
N LEU A 241 -2.03 2.70 8.97
CA LEU A 241 -3.12 3.28 8.18
C LEU A 241 -3.57 2.33 7.05
N ILE A 242 -2.62 1.68 6.37
CA ILE A 242 -2.92 0.66 5.35
C ILE A 242 -3.69 -0.50 5.99
N SER A 243 -3.23 -1.05 7.10
CA SER A 243 -3.92 -2.14 7.81
C SER A 243 -5.34 -1.74 8.25
N ALA A 244 -5.47 -0.57 8.88
CA ALA A 244 -6.76 -0.09 9.37
C ALA A 244 -7.77 0.14 8.22
N THR A 245 -7.36 0.78 7.13
CA THR A 245 -8.23 1.05 5.98
C THR A 245 -8.56 -0.22 5.19
N ALA A 246 -7.62 -1.16 5.07
CA ALA A 246 -7.85 -2.48 4.49
C ALA A 246 -8.86 -3.30 5.31
N SER A 247 -8.68 -3.34 6.62
CA SER A 247 -9.58 -4.04 7.55
C SER A 247 -10.97 -3.41 7.57
N LEU A 248 -11.05 -2.07 7.55
CA LEU A 248 -12.31 -1.35 7.42
C LEU A 248 -13.03 -1.67 6.11
N ALA A 249 -12.30 -1.75 4.99
CA ALA A 249 -12.88 -2.10 3.69
C ALA A 249 -13.49 -3.50 3.69
N VAL A 250 -12.79 -4.51 4.26
CA VAL A 250 -13.34 -5.87 4.36
C VAL A 250 -14.53 -5.91 5.30
N SER A 251 -14.43 -5.28 6.48
CA SER A 251 -15.50 -5.24 7.47
C SER A 251 -16.80 -4.62 6.92
N LEU A 252 -16.69 -3.49 6.22
CA LEU A 252 -17.82 -2.85 5.55
C LEU A 252 -18.32 -3.68 4.36
N GLY A 253 -17.44 -4.36 3.62
CA GLY A 253 -17.83 -5.29 2.57
C GLY A 253 -18.65 -6.47 3.11
N LEU A 254 -18.23 -7.05 4.23
CA LEU A 254 -18.98 -8.09 4.92
C LEU A 254 -20.32 -7.58 5.47
N THR A 255 -20.35 -6.36 6.01
CA THR A 255 -21.60 -5.70 6.42
C THR A 255 -22.55 -5.50 5.22
N ALA A 256 -22.04 -5.06 4.08
CA ALA A 256 -22.83 -4.91 2.86
C ALA A 256 -23.40 -6.26 2.37
N LEU A 257 -22.62 -7.34 2.47
CA LEU A 257 -23.10 -8.70 2.17
C LEU A 257 -24.14 -9.18 3.19
N ALA A 258 -23.92 -8.97 4.49
CA ALA A 258 -24.86 -9.38 5.54
C ALA A 258 -26.20 -8.63 5.44
N THR A 259 -26.17 -7.39 4.98
CA THR A 259 -27.38 -6.57 4.76
C THR A 259 -28.00 -6.76 3.37
N SER A 260 -27.36 -7.49 2.43
CA SER A 260 -27.87 -7.62 1.07
C SER A 260 -29.29 -8.22 0.94
N PRO A 261 -29.80 -9.08 1.85
CA PRO A 261 -31.20 -9.52 1.80
C PRO A 261 -32.21 -8.36 1.81
N LEU A 262 -31.84 -7.20 2.36
CA LEU A 262 -32.70 -6.01 2.40
C LEU A 262 -33.07 -5.48 1.00
N PHE A 263 -32.31 -5.82 -0.05
CA PHE A 263 -32.68 -5.49 -1.43
C PHE A 263 -34.06 -6.04 -1.82
N LEU A 264 -34.51 -7.12 -1.16
CA LEU A 264 -35.81 -7.74 -1.41
C LEU A 264 -37.00 -7.02 -0.75
N ARG A 265 -36.76 -5.97 0.07
CA ARG A 265 -37.83 -5.23 0.78
C ARG A 265 -38.62 -4.27 -0.12
N TRP A 266 -38.03 -3.81 -1.22
CA TRP A 266 -38.61 -2.80 -2.12
C TRP A 266 -39.05 -1.47 -1.45
N ASP A 267 -38.54 -1.17 -0.25
CA ASP A 267 -38.74 0.09 0.47
C ASP A 267 -37.44 0.94 0.48
N VAL A 268 -37.46 2.10 1.15
CA VAL A 268 -36.26 2.96 1.26
C VAL A 268 -35.07 2.24 1.92
N TRP A 269 -35.33 1.25 2.78
CA TRP A 269 -34.30 0.48 3.48
C TRP A 269 -33.61 -0.56 2.59
N SER A 270 -34.17 -0.84 1.41
CA SER A 270 -33.48 -1.62 0.36
C SER A 270 -32.18 -0.97 -0.13
N LEU A 271 -32.02 0.35 0.06
CA LEU A 271 -30.79 1.08 -0.28
C LEU A 271 -29.72 0.99 0.82
N LEU A 272 -30.07 0.51 2.02
CA LEU A 272 -29.15 0.44 3.16
C LEU A 272 -27.85 -0.31 2.84
N PRO A 273 -27.83 -1.45 2.11
CA PRO A 273 -26.59 -2.17 1.79
C PRO A 273 -25.65 -1.39 0.87
N LEU A 274 -26.15 -0.39 0.13
CA LEU A 274 -25.31 0.46 -0.72
C LEU A 274 -24.39 1.36 0.09
N ALA A 275 -24.82 1.84 1.27
CA ALA A 275 -24.01 2.70 2.12
C ALA A 275 -22.70 2.02 2.60
N PRO A 276 -22.72 0.84 3.26
CA PRO A 276 -21.50 0.14 3.62
C PRO A 276 -20.72 -0.32 2.38
N ALA A 277 -21.37 -0.67 1.26
CA ALA A 277 -20.67 -1.02 0.02
C ALA A 277 -19.85 0.17 -0.54
N ILE A 278 -20.43 1.37 -0.59
CA ILE A 278 -19.74 2.59 -1.03
C ILE A 278 -18.59 2.91 -0.05
N LEU A 279 -18.84 2.86 1.25
CA LEU A 279 -17.80 3.10 2.26
C LEU A 279 -16.67 2.06 2.18
N ALA A 280 -16.99 0.79 1.89
CA ALA A 280 -15.98 -0.25 1.66
C ALA A 280 -15.08 0.08 0.46
N LEU A 281 -15.68 0.54 -0.64
CA LEU A 281 -14.93 0.98 -1.83
C LEU A 281 -14.05 2.20 -1.51
N LEU A 282 -14.56 3.17 -0.74
CA LEU A 282 -13.79 4.34 -0.30
C LEU A 282 -12.63 3.95 0.63
N ALA A 283 -12.88 3.06 1.59
CA ALA A 283 -11.85 2.54 2.50
C ALA A 283 -10.75 1.79 1.72
N TYR A 284 -11.11 0.94 0.75
CA TYR A 284 -10.14 0.26 -0.11
C TYR A 284 -9.34 1.25 -0.97
N ARG A 285 -9.99 2.28 -1.52
CA ARG A 285 -9.27 3.36 -2.22
C ARG A 285 -8.34 4.13 -1.29
N GLY A 286 -8.73 4.32 -0.04
CA GLY A 286 -7.89 4.88 1.02
C GLY A 286 -6.65 4.03 1.26
N ALA A 287 -6.78 2.71 1.36
CA ALA A 287 -5.64 1.79 1.49
C ALA A 287 -4.67 1.88 0.31
N VAL A 288 -5.19 1.95 -0.93
CA VAL A 288 -4.37 2.12 -2.14
C VAL A 288 -3.67 3.48 -2.18
N ALA A 289 -4.33 4.55 -1.72
CA ALA A 289 -3.71 5.87 -1.63
C ALA A 289 -2.62 5.90 -0.54
N ALA A 290 -2.88 5.25 0.60
CA ALA A 290 -1.94 5.15 1.69
C ALA A 290 -0.67 4.36 1.30
N SER A 291 -0.82 3.27 0.54
CA SER A 291 0.34 2.51 0.06
C SER A 291 1.21 3.29 -0.93
N ALA A 292 0.64 4.24 -1.69
CA ALA A 292 1.42 5.12 -2.56
C ALA A 292 2.37 6.01 -1.76
N PHE A 293 1.89 6.62 -0.67
CA PHE A 293 2.73 7.46 0.20
C PHE A 293 3.75 6.62 0.99
N HIS A 294 3.37 5.43 1.43
CA HIS A 294 4.29 4.47 2.05
C HIS A 294 5.48 4.15 1.13
N GLY A 295 5.24 3.97 -0.17
CA GLY A 295 6.31 3.75 -1.14
C GLY A 295 7.30 4.90 -1.24
N THR A 296 6.85 6.15 -1.10
CA THR A 296 7.75 7.32 -1.05
C THR A 296 8.61 7.31 0.20
N LEU A 297 8.03 7.01 1.37
CA LEU A 297 8.79 6.93 2.62
C LEU A 297 9.84 5.83 2.56
N LEU A 298 9.46 4.68 1.99
CA LEU A 298 10.35 3.55 1.82
C LEU A 298 11.47 3.86 0.83
N ALA A 299 11.17 4.52 -0.30
CA ALA A 299 12.19 5.02 -1.21
C ALA A 299 13.14 6.00 -0.51
N THR A 300 12.63 6.85 0.38
CA THR A 300 13.45 7.79 1.16
C THR A 300 14.43 7.06 2.07
N VAL A 301 14.03 5.93 2.68
CA VAL A 301 14.95 5.08 3.46
C VAL A 301 16.14 4.65 2.59
N PHE A 302 15.87 4.13 1.39
CA PHE A 302 16.94 3.69 0.48
C PHE A 302 17.74 4.85 -0.09
N ASP A 303 17.10 5.99 -0.39
CA ASP A 303 17.78 7.21 -0.85
C ASP A 303 18.83 7.65 0.18
N VAL A 304 18.50 7.64 1.47
CA VAL A 304 19.43 8.02 2.55
C VAL A 304 20.50 6.96 2.77
N HIS A 305 20.13 5.67 2.81
CA HIS A 305 21.03 4.59 3.24
C HIS A 305 21.75 3.85 2.09
N ARG A 306 21.70 4.37 0.85
CA ARG A 306 22.27 3.73 -0.35
C ARG A 306 23.76 3.37 -0.29
N PHE A 307 24.51 3.98 0.63
CA PHE A 307 25.96 3.73 0.81
C PHE A 307 26.31 3.01 2.12
N ASP A 308 25.37 2.88 3.06
CA ASP A 308 25.70 2.50 4.43
C ASP A 308 26.13 1.05 4.53
N LEU A 309 25.50 0.15 3.75
CA LEU A 309 25.96 -1.23 3.68
C LEU A 309 27.36 -1.35 3.08
N LEU A 310 27.69 -0.57 2.05
CA LEU A 310 29.04 -0.59 1.45
C LEU A 310 30.10 -0.19 2.47
N ARG A 311 29.82 0.85 3.25
CA ARG A 311 30.70 1.29 4.35
C ARG A 311 30.81 0.24 5.46
N ALA A 312 29.69 -0.37 5.85
CA ALA A 312 29.67 -1.39 6.90
C ALA A 312 30.44 -2.67 6.49
N PHE A 313 30.43 -3.02 5.20
CA PHE A 313 31.26 -4.09 4.65
C PHE A 313 32.72 -3.66 4.37
N HIS A 314 33.10 -2.42 4.70
CA HIS A 314 34.41 -1.84 4.43
C HIS A 314 34.82 -1.85 2.94
N TYR A 315 33.85 -1.81 2.03
CA TYR A 315 34.14 -1.60 0.61
C TYR A 315 34.52 -0.14 0.34
N LYS A 316 35.41 0.08 -0.64
CA LYS A 316 35.68 1.44 -1.16
C LYS A 316 34.37 2.01 -1.74
N LEU A 317 34.06 3.25 -1.39
CA LEU A 317 32.89 3.93 -1.93
C LEU A 317 33.03 4.13 -3.45
N PRO A 318 32.02 3.72 -4.24
CA PRO A 318 32.00 3.88 -5.69
C PRO A 318 32.02 5.35 -6.12
N GLU A 319 32.77 5.66 -7.19
CA GLU A 319 32.91 7.02 -7.74
C GLU A 319 31.89 7.30 -8.87
N SER A 320 31.31 6.26 -9.47
CA SER A 320 30.28 6.35 -10.49
C SER A 320 28.95 5.73 -10.05
N ALA A 321 27.85 6.16 -10.67
CA ALA A 321 26.52 5.59 -10.40
C ALA A 321 26.44 4.12 -10.84
N ASP A 322 27.08 3.74 -11.94
CA ASP A 322 27.06 2.36 -12.42
C ASP A 322 27.83 1.43 -11.46
N ASP A 323 28.97 1.88 -10.93
CA ASP A 323 29.74 1.13 -9.93
C ASP A 323 28.98 0.99 -8.61
N LEU A 324 28.27 2.06 -8.18
CA LEU A 324 27.40 2.01 -7.01
C LEU A 324 26.37 0.89 -7.15
N VAL A 325 25.70 0.88 -8.30
CA VAL A 325 24.64 -0.10 -8.50
C VAL A 325 25.22 -1.51 -8.62
N GLY A 326 26.32 -1.69 -9.34
CA GLY A 326 27.00 -2.99 -9.43
C GLY A 326 27.42 -3.54 -8.07
N MET A 327 28.00 -2.69 -7.21
CA MET A 327 28.43 -3.10 -5.88
C MET A 327 27.24 -3.43 -4.96
N ASN A 328 26.17 -2.65 -5.02
CA ASN A 328 24.95 -2.91 -4.27
C ASN A 328 24.24 -4.20 -4.70
N GLU A 329 24.32 -4.57 -5.98
CA GLU A 329 23.84 -5.86 -6.47
C GLU A 329 24.67 -7.03 -5.92
N VAL A 330 25.99 -6.88 -5.83
CA VAL A 330 26.89 -7.85 -5.20
C VAL A 330 26.53 -8.03 -3.72
N VAL A 331 26.36 -6.94 -2.98
CA VAL A 331 25.93 -6.99 -1.57
C VAL A 331 24.57 -7.64 -1.41
N SER A 332 23.59 -7.27 -2.25
CA SER A 332 22.26 -7.87 -2.23
C SER A 332 22.28 -9.36 -2.56
N ALA A 333 23.20 -9.80 -3.41
CA ALA A 333 23.43 -11.21 -3.73
C ALA A 333 24.08 -11.97 -2.57
N TYR A 334 25.07 -11.36 -1.91
CA TYR A 334 25.72 -11.92 -0.74
C TYR A 334 24.73 -12.15 0.39
N LEU A 335 23.90 -11.15 0.71
CA LEU A 335 22.85 -11.22 1.74
C LEU A 335 21.73 -12.22 1.42
N ALA A 336 21.60 -12.66 0.16
CA ALA A 336 20.61 -13.65 -0.27
C ALA A 336 20.99 -15.10 0.08
N ARG A 337 22.26 -15.36 0.38
CA ARG A 337 22.80 -16.72 0.55
C ARG A 337 22.37 -17.31 1.90
N ASP A 338 21.13 -17.80 1.95
CA ASP A 338 20.57 -18.48 3.14
C ASP A 338 21.08 -19.93 3.32
N LYS A 339 21.85 -20.43 2.34
CA LYS A 339 22.29 -21.84 2.25
C LYS A 339 23.77 -22.08 2.50
N VAL A 340 24.57 -21.03 2.64
CA VAL A 340 26.00 -21.18 2.88
C VAL A 340 26.23 -21.22 4.37
N ARG A 341 26.60 -22.40 4.86
CA ARG A 341 27.07 -22.59 6.22
C ARG A 341 28.46 -21.93 6.29
N PHE A 342 28.58 -20.85 7.06
CA PHE A 342 29.79 -20.02 7.15
C PHE A 342 31.04 -20.81 7.57
N ASP A 343 30.86 -21.96 8.22
CA ASP A 343 31.91 -22.90 8.65
C ASP A 343 32.71 -23.53 7.50
N LYS A 344 32.19 -23.51 6.26
CA LYS A 344 32.90 -24.08 5.09
C LYS A 344 33.63 -23.05 4.24
N GLU A 345 33.24 -21.78 4.30
CA GLU A 345 33.86 -20.71 3.48
C GLU A 345 34.82 -19.83 4.29
N LEU A 346 34.59 -19.63 5.59
CA LEU A 346 35.61 -19.08 6.49
C LEU A 346 36.50 -20.23 6.98
N GLY A 347 37.59 -20.52 6.27
CA GLY A 347 38.67 -21.34 6.85
C GLY A 347 39.37 -20.63 8.03
N ASP A 348 40.54 -21.12 8.45
CA ASP A 348 41.44 -20.46 9.43
C ASP A 348 42.08 -19.16 8.87
N LEU A 349 41.27 -18.30 8.26
CA LEU A 349 41.72 -17.01 7.76
C LEU A 349 41.92 -16.07 8.96
N SER A 350 43.18 -15.73 9.21
CA SER A 350 43.55 -14.73 10.22
C SER A 350 42.82 -13.41 9.96
N MET A 351 41.98 -12.98 10.90
CA MET A 351 41.27 -11.72 10.82
C MET A 351 42.06 -10.63 11.54
N ALA A 352 42.60 -9.67 10.79
CA ALA A 352 43.25 -8.48 11.35
C ALA A 352 42.21 -7.36 11.48
N HIS A 353 41.95 -6.91 12.70
CA HIS A 353 41.06 -5.79 12.97
C HIS A 353 41.88 -4.50 13.12
N PRO A 354 41.60 -3.43 12.37
CA PRO A 354 42.24 -2.14 12.60
C PRO A 354 41.81 -1.59 13.98
N LEU A 355 42.80 -1.13 14.77
CA LEU A 355 42.61 -0.64 16.14
C LEU A 355 41.79 0.65 16.24
N THR A 356 41.51 1.30 15.11
CA THR A 356 40.88 2.62 15.04
C THR A 356 39.84 2.64 13.93
N SER A 357 38.62 2.21 14.23
CA SER A 357 37.45 2.61 13.45
C SER A 357 36.43 3.15 14.43
N GLU A 358 36.20 4.46 14.40
CA GLU A 358 35.04 5.05 15.06
C GLU A 358 33.80 4.22 14.74
N ASP A 359 33.20 3.77 15.83
CA ASP A 359 32.45 2.54 15.90
C ASP A 359 31.12 2.70 15.16
N VAL A 360 30.79 1.75 14.29
CA VAL A 360 29.44 1.65 13.68
C VAL A 360 28.37 1.64 14.78
N LEU A 361 28.71 1.18 15.99
CA LEU A 361 27.86 1.21 17.18
C LEU A 361 27.63 2.62 17.77
N GLN A 362 28.53 3.58 17.60
CA GLN A 362 28.30 4.96 18.08
C GLN A 362 27.15 5.64 17.33
N ARG A 363 26.89 5.26 16.07
CA ARG A 363 25.74 5.78 15.29
C ARG A 363 24.39 5.22 15.73
N ALA A 364 24.34 3.97 16.21
CA ALA A 364 23.10 3.38 16.70
C ALA A 364 22.67 3.97 18.06
N ASN A 365 23.63 4.45 18.85
CA ASN A 365 23.41 5.04 20.18
C ASN A 365 23.37 6.57 20.21
N GLY A 366 23.57 7.26 19.08
CA GLY A 366 23.58 8.71 18.94
C GLY A 366 22.22 9.39 19.06
N ASN A 367 21.42 9.05 20.07
CA ASN A 367 20.22 9.78 20.50
C ASN A 367 20.53 10.65 21.73
N ASP A 368 21.75 11.17 21.84
CA ASP A 368 22.09 12.11 22.91
C ASP A 368 21.61 13.52 22.50
N PRO A 369 20.64 14.15 23.19
CA PRO A 369 20.10 15.46 22.84
C PRO A 369 21.07 16.62 23.16
N THR A 370 22.33 16.33 23.49
CA THR A 370 23.31 17.28 24.03
C THR A 370 24.62 17.31 23.27
N GLN A 371 24.58 17.40 21.93
CA GLN A 371 25.69 18.01 21.19
C GLN A 371 25.20 19.21 20.38
N PRO A 372 25.92 20.35 20.45
CA PRO A 372 25.44 21.69 20.04
C PRO A 372 25.21 21.86 18.54
#